data_AF-A0A1H0WMI5-F1
#
_entry.id   AF-A0A1H0WMI5-F1
#
_cell.length_a   1.000
_cell.length_b   1.000
_cell.length_c   1.000
_cell.angle_alpha   90.00
_cell.angle_beta   90.00
_cell.angle_gamma   90.00
#
_symmetry.space_group_name_H-M   'P 1'
#
loop_
_entity.id
_entity.type
_entity.pdbx_description
1 polymer ?
#
loop_
_entity_poly.entity_id
_entity_poly.type
_entity_poly.pdbx_seq_one_letter_code
_entity_poly.pdbx_strand_id
1 'polypeptide(L)'
;MTKPRSKKALYIGLPLALAIGAGAGFLVWDHWFKGNAGYPLAVIKQANEMQDRLLSFDSHITVPIDFGTAGNEADKDGSGQFDLAKAARGRLSGAALTIFGWPEIWNGPNAPHKPTDGFVEAARNEQEVRYKIISGMVRDYPNQVAIAYTPDDFRRLHGEGKFAIFISMLNAYPLGNDLNLLDLWAARGMRMFGFSYVGNNAWSDSSRPLPFFNDSTDALDGLSDIGKQAVHRLNDLGVIIDVSQMSTKALEQVAQLSRTPMVASHSAPRASVDIPRNLSDKELQLIKQSGGVVQIVGFSAYLRPLSQPTQDKLNALRARFDLPPLPNLAVALMPGDAIIAAWPEHKFGEYASALYGILDEEPKATLKDLGDAIDYTVRKIGIDHVGLASDFNDGGGVQGWNNVGEIRNVTAELIQRGYSEADIAKLWGGNFLRVWDQVQKAAKPLANR
;
A
#
# COMPACT_ATOMS: atom_id res chain seq x y z
N MET A 1 -71.70 -9.40 -19.96
CA MET A 1 -70.85 -9.40 -18.74
C MET A 1 -69.40 -9.14 -19.14
N THR A 2 -68.96 -7.89 -19.12
CA THR A 2 -67.56 -7.50 -19.32
C THR A 2 -66.79 -7.72 -18.02
N LYS A 3 -65.90 -8.73 -17.98
CA LYS A 3 -65.01 -8.97 -16.83
C LYS A 3 -64.12 -7.72 -16.61
N PRO A 4 -63.97 -7.22 -15.37
CA PRO A 4 -63.24 -5.99 -15.12
C PRO A 4 -61.74 -6.23 -15.35
N ARG A 5 -61.17 -5.50 -16.32
CA ARG A 5 -59.73 -5.46 -16.63
C ARG A 5 -58.87 -4.96 -15.45
N SER A 6 -59.47 -4.46 -14.36
CA SER A 6 -58.75 -3.87 -13.21
C SER A 6 -58.00 -4.87 -12.33
N LYS A 7 -58.45 -6.13 -12.24
CA LYS A 7 -57.78 -7.12 -11.36
C LYS A 7 -56.38 -7.50 -11.87
N LYS A 8 -56.17 -7.63 -13.18
CA LYS A 8 -54.84 -7.99 -13.74
C LYS A 8 -53.80 -6.89 -13.58
N ALA A 9 -54.21 -5.62 -13.65
CA ALA A 9 -53.33 -4.47 -13.41
C ALA A 9 -52.84 -4.43 -11.95
N LEU A 10 -53.68 -4.82 -10.99
CA LEU A 10 -53.31 -4.87 -9.58
C LEU A 10 -52.37 -6.04 -9.25
N TYR A 11 -52.64 -7.25 -9.77
CA TYR A 11 -51.85 -8.45 -9.47
C TYR A 11 -50.47 -8.50 -10.14
N ILE A 12 -50.27 -7.77 -11.24
CA ILE A 12 -48.97 -7.74 -11.95
C ILE A 12 -48.28 -6.38 -11.77
N GLY A 13 -49.04 -5.28 -11.79
CA GLY A 13 -48.48 -3.93 -11.68
C GLY A 13 -48.00 -3.57 -10.27
N LEU A 14 -48.70 -4.02 -9.22
CA LEU A 14 -48.29 -3.72 -7.84
C LEU A 14 -47.00 -4.47 -7.44
N PRO A 15 -46.82 -5.78 -7.72
CA PRO A 15 -45.55 -6.46 -7.45
C PRO A 15 -44.39 -5.89 -8.28
N LEU A 16 -44.63 -5.51 -9.53
CA LEU A 16 -43.60 -4.91 -10.38
C LEU A 16 -43.19 -3.50 -9.88
N ALA A 17 -44.16 -2.67 -9.49
CA ALA A 17 -43.88 -1.36 -8.90
C ALA A 17 -43.17 -1.48 -7.54
N LEU A 18 -43.53 -2.46 -6.71
CA LEU A 18 -42.83 -2.76 -5.46
C LEU A 18 -41.41 -3.30 -5.71
N ALA A 19 -41.21 -4.14 -6.73
CA ALA A 19 -39.87 -4.62 -7.11
C ALA A 19 -38.98 -3.49 -7.65
N ILE A 20 -39.54 -2.59 -8.47
CA ILE A 20 -38.82 -1.40 -8.96
C ILE A 20 -38.54 -0.44 -7.81
N GLY A 21 -39.50 -0.20 -6.92
CA GLY A 21 -39.32 0.65 -5.74
C GLY A 21 -38.30 0.08 -4.75
N ALA A 22 -38.32 -1.23 -4.52
CA ALA A 22 -37.33 -1.93 -3.70
C ALA A 22 -35.95 -1.93 -4.37
N GLY A 23 -35.87 -2.10 -5.68
CA GLY A 23 -34.62 -1.99 -6.45
C GLY A 23 -34.04 -0.57 -6.40
N ALA A 24 -34.86 0.46 -6.62
CA ALA A 24 -34.44 1.86 -6.50
C ALA A 24 -34.05 2.22 -5.06
N GLY A 25 -34.81 1.75 -4.06
CA GLY A 25 -34.49 1.92 -2.65
C GLY A 25 -33.19 1.21 -2.24
N PHE A 26 -32.95 0.01 -2.76
CA PHE A 26 -31.71 -0.73 -2.58
C PHE A 26 -30.53 -0.02 -3.24
N LEU A 27 -30.67 0.48 -4.47
CA LEU A 27 -29.63 1.25 -5.15
C LEU A 27 -29.31 2.55 -4.42
N VAL A 28 -30.33 3.23 -3.87
CA VAL A 28 -30.11 4.41 -3.03
C VAL A 28 -29.39 4.02 -1.74
N TRP A 29 -29.83 2.96 -1.05
CA TRP A 29 -29.15 2.47 0.14
C TRP A 29 -27.70 2.06 -0.13
N ASP A 30 -27.46 1.30 -1.18
CA ASP A 30 -26.14 0.80 -1.60
C ASP A 30 -25.20 1.95 -2.00
N HIS A 31 -25.71 2.96 -2.69
CA HIS A 31 -24.91 4.11 -3.14
C HIS A 31 -24.67 5.18 -2.05
N TRP A 32 -25.63 5.36 -1.12
CA TRP A 32 -25.64 6.48 -0.17
C TRP A 32 -25.35 6.09 1.27
N PHE A 33 -25.68 4.86 1.68
CA PHE A 33 -25.67 4.44 3.08
C PHE A 33 -24.77 3.24 3.35
N LYS A 34 -24.61 2.32 2.40
CA LYS A 34 -23.72 1.16 2.55
C LYS A 34 -22.27 1.63 2.58
N GLY A 35 -21.59 1.31 3.68
CA GLY A 35 -20.20 1.71 3.88
C GLY A 35 -20.00 3.14 4.38
N ASN A 36 -21.05 3.92 4.69
CA ASN A 36 -20.87 5.23 5.30
C ASN A 36 -20.20 5.09 6.68
N ALA A 37 -19.02 5.67 6.83
CA ALA A 37 -18.23 5.66 8.08
C ALA A 37 -18.72 6.66 9.14
N GLY A 38 -19.97 7.12 9.06
CA GLY A 38 -20.60 8.02 10.04
C GLY A 38 -20.61 9.50 9.66
N TYR A 39 -20.34 9.85 8.39
CA TYR A 39 -20.34 11.23 7.92
C TYR A 39 -21.74 11.75 7.57
N PRO A 40 -21.98 13.07 7.65
CA PRO A 40 -23.22 13.68 7.20
C PRO A 40 -23.51 13.39 5.73
N LEU A 41 -24.79 13.19 5.37
CA LEU A 41 -25.19 12.84 4.01
C LEU A 41 -24.73 13.85 2.94
N ALA A 42 -24.70 15.15 3.29
CA ALA A 42 -24.20 16.19 2.39
C ALA A 42 -22.72 16.00 2.06
N VAL A 43 -21.90 15.59 3.03
CA VAL A 43 -20.47 15.33 2.85
C VAL A 43 -20.27 14.08 2.00
N ILE A 44 -21.00 12.99 2.26
CA ILE A 44 -20.97 11.78 1.44
C ILE A 44 -21.37 12.07 -0.01
N LYS A 45 -22.38 12.93 -0.21
CA LYS A 45 -22.80 13.38 -1.55
C LYS A 45 -21.70 14.10 -2.30
N GLN A 46 -21.10 15.06 -1.64
CA GLN A 46 -19.99 15.79 -2.21
C GLN A 46 -18.81 14.86 -2.52
N ALA A 47 -18.48 13.93 -1.62
CA ALA A 47 -17.42 12.95 -1.83
C ALA A 47 -17.69 12.02 -3.04
N ASN A 48 -18.91 11.52 -3.17
CA ASN A 48 -19.34 10.71 -4.32
C ASN A 48 -19.22 11.48 -5.64
N GLU A 49 -19.77 12.71 -5.68
CA GLU A 49 -19.74 13.58 -6.86
C GLU A 49 -18.32 14.00 -7.28
N MET A 50 -17.42 14.19 -6.32
CA MET A 50 -16.00 14.42 -6.59
C MET A 50 -15.34 13.16 -7.14
N GLN A 51 -15.50 12.01 -6.48
CA GLN A 51 -14.80 10.78 -6.85
C GLN A 51 -15.23 10.24 -8.22
N ASP A 52 -16.44 10.56 -8.68
CA ASP A 52 -16.89 10.19 -10.02
C ASP A 52 -16.15 10.94 -11.15
N ARG A 53 -15.51 12.07 -10.83
CA ARG A 53 -14.78 12.94 -11.78
C ARG A 53 -13.28 12.98 -11.55
N LEU A 54 -12.84 12.84 -10.30
CA LEU A 54 -11.44 12.92 -9.93
C LEU A 54 -10.71 11.62 -10.23
N LEU A 55 -9.47 11.78 -10.67
CA LEU A 55 -8.51 10.68 -10.71
C LEU A 55 -8.10 10.30 -9.30
N SER A 56 -8.06 8.99 -9.02
CA SER A 56 -7.60 8.42 -7.76
C SER A 56 -6.60 7.29 -7.96
N PHE A 57 -5.55 7.36 -7.16
CA PHE A 57 -4.39 6.49 -7.20
C PHE A 57 -4.01 6.10 -5.79
N ASP A 58 -3.80 4.81 -5.59
CA ASP A 58 -3.20 4.22 -4.40
C ASP A 58 -1.79 3.75 -4.78
N SER A 59 -0.76 4.23 -4.08
CA SER A 59 0.63 3.89 -4.39
C SER A 59 1.12 2.58 -3.79
N HIS A 60 0.29 1.83 -3.06
CA HIS A 60 0.72 0.53 -2.54
C HIS A 60 -0.46 -0.43 -2.29
N ILE A 61 -0.62 -1.40 -3.19
CA ILE A 61 -1.46 -2.58 -2.97
C ILE A 61 -0.64 -3.84 -3.27
N THR A 62 -0.59 -4.76 -2.31
CA THR A 62 0.09 -6.05 -2.47
C THR A 62 -0.75 -6.97 -3.35
N VAL A 63 -0.09 -7.69 -4.26
CA VAL A 63 -0.70 -8.74 -5.08
C VAL A 63 -0.54 -10.08 -4.35
N PRO A 64 -1.65 -10.69 -3.86
CA PRO A 64 -1.59 -12.04 -3.29
C PRO A 64 -1.11 -13.07 -4.32
N ILE A 65 -0.35 -14.08 -3.89
CA ILE A 65 0.21 -15.12 -4.76
C ILE A 65 -0.87 -15.98 -5.44
N ASP A 66 -2.06 -16.07 -4.85
CA ASP A 66 -3.22 -16.81 -5.35
C ASP A 66 -4.26 -15.92 -6.07
N PHE A 67 -3.96 -14.63 -6.28
CA PHE A 67 -4.91 -13.70 -6.90
C PHE A 67 -5.20 -14.08 -8.36
N GLY A 68 -6.47 -14.04 -8.74
CA GLY A 68 -6.95 -14.51 -10.05
C GLY A 68 -7.26 -16.00 -10.13
N THR A 69 -7.05 -16.77 -9.05
CA THR A 69 -7.45 -18.19 -8.98
C THR A 69 -8.89 -18.37 -8.48
N ALA A 70 -9.41 -19.60 -8.51
CA ALA A 70 -10.77 -19.89 -8.08
C ALA A 70 -10.99 -19.54 -6.59
N GLY A 71 -11.97 -18.68 -6.30
CA GLY A 71 -12.24 -18.16 -4.95
C GLY A 71 -11.51 -16.85 -4.62
N ASN A 72 -10.56 -16.42 -5.45
CA ASN A 72 -9.87 -15.14 -5.35
C ASN A 72 -9.78 -14.45 -6.72
N GLU A 73 -10.85 -14.52 -7.51
CA GLU A 73 -10.90 -13.98 -8.87
C GLU A 73 -10.77 -12.45 -8.91
N ALA A 74 -10.07 -11.93 -9.92
CA ALA A 74 -9.79 -10.50 -10.02
C ALA A 74 -11.02 -9.63 -10.34
N ASP A 75 -12.09 -10.18 -10.93
CA ASP A 75 -13.28 -9.46 -11.37
C ASP A 75 -14.52 -9.66 -10.48
N LYS A 76 -14.39 -10.38 -9.37
CA LYS A 76 -15.49 -10.64 -8.42
C LYS A 76 -15.27 -9.89 -7.10
N ASP A 77 -16.37 -9.54 -6.44
CA ASP A 77 -16.34 -8.96 -5.08
C ASP A 77 -15.94 -10.06 -4.06
N GLY A 78 -14.63 -10.33 -3.98
CA GLY A 78 -14.03 -11.41 -3.18
C GLY A 78 -13.87 -11.05 -1.70
N SER A 79 -13.15 -11.87 -0.94
CA SER A 79 -12.82 -11.60 0.48
C SER A 79 -11.62 -10.65 0.65
N GLY A 80 -10.78 -10.50 -0.37
CA GLY A 80 -9.63 -9.61 -0.37
C GLY A 80 -9.99 -8.11 -0.37
N GLN A 81 -8.97 -7.28 -0.18
CA GLN A 81 -9.14 -5.82 -0.09
C GLN A 81 -9.10 -5.11 -1.46
N PHE A 82 -8.71 -5.83 -2.51
CA PHE A 82 -8.69 -5.36 -3.89
C PHE A 82 -9.28 -6.40 -4.85
N ASP A 83 -10.17 -5.94 -5.72
CA ASP A 83 -10.63 -6.58 -6.95
C ASP A 83 -11.24 -5.50 -7.86
N LEU A 84 -11.49 -5.82 -9.14
CA LEU A 84 -12.01 -4.86 -10.11
C LEU A 84 -13.44 -4.41 -9.78
N ALA A 85 -14.25 -5.25 -9.14
CA ALA A 85 -15.62 -4.89 -8.75
C ALA A 85 -15.62 -3.84 -7.62
N LYS A 86 -14.79 -4.04 -6.58
CA LYS A 86 -14.56 -3.07 -5.51
C LYS A 86 -13.92 -1.79 -6.05
N ALA A 87 -12.91 -1.89 -6.92
CA ALA A 87 -12.27 -0.72 -7.52
C ALA A 87 -13.29 0.13 -8.31
N ALA A 88 -14.16 -0.51 -9.09
CA ALA A 88 -15.25 0.16 -9.81
C ALA A 88 -16.27 0.80 -8.85
N ARG A 89 -16.66 0.11 -7.77
CA ARG A 89 -17.57 0.64 -6.74
C ARG A 89 -17.00 1.88 -6.04
N GLY A 90 -15.73 1.82 -5.66
CA GLY A 90 -15.01 2.92 -5.02
C GLY A 90 -14.66 4.06 -5.99
N ARG A 91 -14.66 3.78 -7.30
CA ARG A 91 -14.12 4.65 -8.37
C ARG A 91 -12.63 4.89 -8.21
N LEU A 92 -11.89 3.86 -7.81
CA LEU A 92 -10.43 3.89 -7.81
C LEU A 92 -9.94 3.83 -9.27
N SER A 93 -9.23 4.86 -9.72
CA SER A 93 -8.81 4.94 -11.13
C SER A 93 -7.64 4.00 -11.43
N GLY A 94 -6.77 3.77 -10.45
CA GLY A 94 -5.64 2.87 -10.59
C GLY A 94 -4.90 2.70 -9.27
N ALA A 95 -3.95 1.78 -9.25
CA ALA A 95 -3.07 1.58 -8.10
C ALA A 95 -1.71 1.08 -8.55
N ALA A 96 -0.70 1.27 -7.69
CA ALA A 96 0.55 0.55 -7.78
C ALA A 96 0.32 -0.89 -7.29
N LEU A 97 0.33 -1.84 -8.24
CA LEU A 97 0.32 -3.27 -7.91
C LEU A 97 1.77 -3.73 -7.82
N THR A 98 2.17 -4.11 -6.61
CA THR A 98 3.58 -4.30 -6.27
C THR A 98 4.08 -5.70 -6.64
N ILE A 99 5.10 -5.75 -7.51
CA ILE A 99 5.97 -6.90 -7.68
C ILE A 99 6.83 -7.01 -6.41
N PHE A 100 6.62 -8.09 -5.66
CA PHE A 100 7.25 -8.29 -4.37
C PHE A 100 7.83 -9.69 -4.28
N GLY A 101 8.89 -9.82 -3.49
CA GLY A 101 9.48 -11.08 -3.09
C GLY A 101 10.35 -10.83 -1.86
N TRP A 102 10.33 -11.76 -0.92
CA TRP A 102 11.10 -11.67 0.31
C TRP A 102 11.46 -13.08 0.79
N PRO A 103 12.35 -13.24 1.77
CA PRO A 103 12.63 -14.56 2.33
C PRO A 103 11.43 -15.02 3.18
N GLU A 104 10.37 -15.52 2.53
CA GLU A 104 9.14 -15.99 3.16
C GLU A 104 9.42 -17.14 4.13
N ILE A 105 9.27 -16.86 5.42
CA ILE A 105 9.60 -17.81 6.49
C ILE A 105 8.42 -18.68 6.89
N TRP A 106 7.18 -18.31 6.54
CA TRP A 106 5.98 -19.01 7.00
C TRP A 106 5.51 -20.13 6.07
N ASN A 107 6.24 -20.38 4.98
CA ASN A 107 5.85 -21.38 3.99
C ASN A 107 6.40 -22.78 4.32
N GLY A 108 5.53 -23.79 4.26
CA GLY A 108 5.89 -25.20 4.36
C GLY A 108 5.66 -25.83 5.75
N PRO A 109 5.80 -27.16 5.86
CA PRO A 109 5.63 -27.88 7.12
C PRO A 109 6.71 -27.49 8.15
N ASN A 110 6.29 -27.29 9.40
CA ASN A 110 7.16 -26.88 10.52
C ASN A 110 7.77 -25.47 10.37
N ALA A 111 7.14 -24.59 9.59
CA ALA A 111 7.45 -23.17 9.60
C ALA A 111 7.40 -22.60 11.05
N PRO A 112 8.19 -21.57 11.37
CA PRO A 112 9.00 -20.76 10.45
C PRO A 112 10.38 -21.35 10.13
N HIS A 113 10.97 -20.96 8.99
CA HIS A 113 12.29 -21.40 8.54
C HIS A 113 13.28 -20.22 8.42
N LYS A 114 14.48 -20.36 8.96
CA LYS A 114 15.55 -19.37 8.80
C LYS A 114 16.00 -19.31 7.32
N PRO A 115 16.26 -18.10 6.78
CA PRO A 115 16.64 -17.97 5.37
C PRO A 115 17.92 -18.76 5.03
N THR A 116 17.92 -19.34 3.84
CA THR A 116 19.10 -19.99 3.21
C THR A 116 19.32 -19.40 1.82
N ASP A 117 20.42 -19.72 1.14
CA ASP A 117 20.70 -19.23 -0.22
C ASP A 117 19.55 -19.52 -1.21
N GLY A 118 18.82 -20.63 -1.03
CA GLY A 118 17.67 -20.99 -1.85
C GLY A 118 16.47 -20.04 -1.72
N PHE A 119 16.39 -19.25 -0.64
CA PHE A 119 15.29 -18.29 -0.44
C PHE A 119 15.36 -17.12 -1.42
N VAL A 120 16.54 -16.77 -1.95
CA VAL A 120 16.65 -15.74 -2.99
C VAL A 120 15.90 -16.18 -4.24
N GLU A 121 16.04 -17.44 -4.64
CA GLU A 121 15.34 -17.99 -5.81
C GLU A 121 13.84 -18.14 -5.55
N ALA A 122 13.44 -18.56 -4.36
CA ALA A 122 12.03 -18.58 -3.96
C ALA A 122 11.40 -17.18 -4.05
N ALA A 123 12.11 -16.15 -3.57
CA ALA A 123 11.68 -14.77 -3.63
C ALA A 123 11.62 -14.22 -5.07
N ARG A 124 12.48 -14.69 -5.98
CA ARG A 124 12.35 -14.38 -7.42
C ARG A 124 11.12 -15.02 -8.04
N ASN A 125 10.84 -16.28 -7.70
CA ASN A 125 9.64 -16.96 -8.19
C ASN A 125 8.37 -16.23 -7.76
N GLU A 126 8.33 -15.72 -6.53
CA GLU A 126 7.26 -14.85 -6.07
C GLU A 126 7.06 -13.59 -6.94
N GLN A 127 8.15 -12.90 -7.32
CA GLN A 127 8.08 -11.75 -8.23
C GLN A 127 7.50 -12.14 -9.60
N GLU A 128 7.95 -13.28 -10.15
CA GLU A 128 7.46 -13.79 -11.43
C GLU A 128 5.97 -14.18 -11.38
N VAL A 129 5.51 -14.78 -10.28
CA VAL A 129 4.08 -15.09 -10.08
C VAL A 129 3.27 -13.80 -10.07
N ARG A 130 3.67 -12.79 -9.29
CA ARG A 130 2.97 -11.49 -9.24
C ARG A 130 2.95 -10.79 -10.59
N TYR A 131 4.04 -10.88 -11.36
CA TYR A 131 4.08 -10.34 -12.72
C TYR A 131 3.12 -11.07 -13.67
N LYS A 132 3.04 -12.41 -13.59
CA LYS A 132 2.09 -13.21 -14.37
C LYS A 132 0.64 -12.91 -14.02
N ILE A 133 0.35 -12.65 -12.74
CA ILE A 133 -0.98 -12.22 -12.29
C ILE A 133 -1.33 -10.87 -12.93
N ILE A 134 -0.49 -9.86 -12.78
CA ILE A 134 -0.71 -8.51 -13.35
C ILE A 134 -0.91 -8.57 -14.86
N SER A 135 -0.01 -9.24 -15.59
CA SER A 135 -0.10 -9.37 -17.05
C SER A 135 -1.30 -10.23 -17.48
N GLY A 136 -1.66 -11.24 -16.68
CA GLY A 136 -2.87 -12.05 -16.84
C GLY A 136 -4.15 -11.23 -16.74
N MET A 137 -4.26 -10.32 -15.75
CA MET A 137 -5.41 -9.43 -15.63
C MET A 137 -5.65 -8.61 -16.91
N VAL A 138 -4.59 -8.05 -17.50
CA VAL A 138 -4.70 -7.27 -18.74
C VAL A 138 -5.13 -8.15 -19.92
N ARG A 139 -4.62 -9.38 -20.01
CA ARG A 139 -5.01 -10.34 -21.05
C ARG A 139 -6.47 -10.76 -20.92
N ASP A 140 -6.92 -11.05 -19.70
CA ASP A 140 -8.22 -11.68 -19.44
C ASP A 140 -9.35 -10.64 -19.37
N TYR A 141 -9.04 -9.39 -18.97
CA TYR A 141 -10.01 -8.30 -18.82
C TYR A 141 -9.60 -7.01 -19.58
N PRO A 142 -9.29 -7.07 -20.89
CA PRO A 142 -8.69 -5.94 -21.64
C PRO A 142 -9.59 -4.70 -21.76
N ASN A 143 -10.89 -4.87 -21.51
CA ASN A 143 -11.88 -3.79 -21.49
C ASN A 143 -12.03 -3.13 -20.11
N GLN A 144 -11.48 -3.74 -19.05
CA GLN A 144 -11.59 -3.26 -17.67
C GLN A 144 -10.25 -2.79 -17.09
N VAL A 145 -9.13 -3.32 -17.57
CA VAL A 145 -7.81 -3.06 -16.97
C VAL A 145 -6.71 -2.97 -18.01
N ALA A 146 -5.73 -2.11 -17.76
CA ALA A 146 -4.50 -2.03 -18.54
C ALA A 146 -3.35 -1.46 -17.68
N ILE A 147 -2.11 -1.70 -18.10
CA ILE A 147 -0.93 -1.14 -17.45
C ILE A 147 -0.67 0.28 -17.98
N ALA A 148 -0.44 1.22 -17.07
CA ALA A 148 0.02 2.57 -17.36
C ALA A 148 1.54 2.63 -17.28
N TYR A 149 2.20 2.93 -18.40
CA TYR A 149 3.66 3.07 -18.45
C TYR A 149 4.13 4.52 -18.31
N THR A 150 3.21 5.47 -18.47
CA THR A 150 3.41 6.91 -18.34
C THR A 150 2.24 7.57 -17.60
N PRO A 151 2.40 8.78 -17.04
CA PRO A 151 1.29 9.55 -16.49
C PRO A 151 0.16 9.80 -17.50
N ASP A 152 0.49 9.93 -18.79
CA ASP A 152 -0.51 10.13 -19.85
C ASP A 152 -1.29 8.86 -20.14
N ASP A 153 -0.67 7.68 -20.07
CA ASP A 153 -1.40 6.41 -20.09
C ASP A 153 -2.38 6.33 -18.94
N PHE A 154 -1.98 6.71 -17.72
CA PHE A 154 -2.86 6.67 -16.56
C PHE A 154 -4.09 7.56 -16.77
N ARG A 155 -3.88 8.81 -17.24
CA ARG A 155 -4.98 9.74 -17.54
C ARG A 155 -5.89 9.22 -18.65
N ARG A 156 -5.31 8.65 -19.71
CA ARG A 156 -6.05 8.05 -20.82
C ARG A 156 -6.91 6.88 -20.33
N LEU A 157 -6.34 5.97 -19.55
CA LEU A 157 -7.05 4.79 -19.03
C LEU A 157 -8.18 5.17 -18.07
N HIS A 158 -7.97 6.17 -17.22
CA HIS A 158 -9.05 6.76 -16.41
C HIS A 158 -10.19 7.28 -17.30
N GLY A 159 -9.88 8.01 -18.37
CA GLY A 159 -10.88 8.50 -19.32
C GLY A 159 -11.59 7.40 -20.12
N GLU A 160 -10.92 6.27 -20.36
CA GLU A 160 -11.50 5.06 -20.96
C GLU A 160 -12.34 4.23 -19.97
N GLY A 161 -12.35 4.59 -18.68
CA GLY A 161 -13.04 3.82 -17.64
C GLY A 161 -12.35 2.51 -17.27
N LYS A 162 -11.04 2.38 -17.55
CA LYS A 162 -10.24 1.21 -17.21
C LYS A 162 -9.43 1.47 -15.94
N PHE A 163 -9.31 0.44 -15.11
CA PHE A 163 -8.37 0.44 -13.99
C PHE A 163 -6.93 0.50 -14.53
N ALA A 164 -6.18 1.52 -14.12
CA ALA A 164 -4.80 1.73 -14.53
C ALA A 164 -3.85 1.06 -13.53
N ILE A 165 -3.24 -0.06 -13.94
CA ILE A 165 -2.18 -0.69 -13.16
C ILE A 165 -0.89 0.10 -13.35
N PHE A 166 -0.34 0.61 -12.26
CA PHE A 166 1.05 1.06 -12.20
C PHE A 166 1.90 -0.09 -11.64
N ILE A 167 2.97 -0.50 -12.30
CA ILE A 167 3.82 -1.59 -11.78
C ILE A 167 4.92 -0.99 -10.89
N SER A 168 4.80 -1.21 -9.59
CA SER A 168 5.88 -0.98 -8.62
C SER A 168 6.64 -2.29 -8.37
N MET A 169 7.85 -2.19 -7.84
CA MET A 169 8.59 -3.31 -7.27
C MET A 169 9.13 -2.92 -5.90
N LEU A 170 9.01 -3.81 -4.93
CA LEU A 170 9.49 -3.61 -3.56
C LEU A 170 10.43 -4.75 -3.17
N ASN A 171 11.50 -4.37 -2.47
CA ASN A 171 12.57 -5.22 -1.94
C ASN A 171 13.63 -5.62 -2.98
N ALA A 172 14.89 -5.29 -2.69
CA ALA A 172 16.04 -5.65 -3.51
C ALA A 172 16.54 -7.09 -3.25
N TYR A 173 16.10 -7.74 -2.17
CA TYR A 173 16.53 -9.10 -1.80
C TYR A 173 16.50 -10.11 -2.96
N PRO A 174 15.43 -10.21 -3.78
CA PRO A 174 15.38 -11.17 -4.88
C PRO A 174 16.41 -10.88 -6.00
N LEU A 175 16.95 -9.67 -6.07
CA LEU A 175 17.89 -9.28 -7.13
C LEU A 175 19.32 -9.80 -6.88
N GLY A 176 19.62 -10.30 -5.68
CA GLY A 176 20.95 -10.76 -5.32
C GLY A 176 22.00 -9.64 -5.51
N ASN A 177 23.04 -9.89 -6.30
CA ASN A 177 24.08 -8.91 -6.62
C ASN A 177 24.07 -8.44 -8.08
N ASP A 178 22.96 -8.65 -8.81
CA ASP A 178 22.86 -8.30 -10.23
C ASP A 178 22.07 -7.02 -10.46
N LEU A 179 22.79 -5.94 -10.72
CA LEU A 179 22.22 -4.62 -11.00
C LEU A 179 21.39 -4.61 -12.30
N ASN A 180 21.70 -5.49 -13.26
CA ASN A 180 21.04 -5.50 -14.57
C ASN A 180 19.59 -5.98 -14.49
N LEU A 181 19.18 -6.61 -13.38
CA LEU A 181 17.78 -6.96 -13.17
C LEU A 181 16.89 -5.72 -13.06
N LEU A 182 17.42 -4.55 -12.68
CA LEU A 182 16.66 -3.30 -12.71
C LEU A 182 16.22 -2.95 -14.14
N ASP A 183 17.12 -3.10 -15.11
CA ASP A 183 16.84 -2.89 -16.54
C ASP A 183 15.76 -3.84 -17.03
N LEU A 184 15.88 -5.13 -16.69
CA LEU A 184 14.93 -6.15 -17.08
C LEU A 184 13.52 -5.83 -16.57
N TRP A 185 13.40 -5.48 -15.28
CA TRP A 185 12.11 -5.14 -14.69
C TRP A 185 11.56 -3.82 -15.23
N ALA A 186 12.40 -2.81 -15.47
CA ALA A 186 11.98 -1.57 -16.10
C ALA A 186 11.45 -1.79 -17.53
N ALA A 187 12.13 -2.62 -18.32
CA ALA A 187 11.69 -3.02 -19.66
C ALA A 187 10.35 -3.77 -19.63
N ARG A 188 10.11 -4.54 -18.56
CA ARG A 188 8.84 -5.24 -18.30
C ARG A 188 7.73 -4.35 -17.72
N GLY A 189 7.99 -3.07 -17.52
CA GLY A 189 6.97 -2.10 -17.12
C GLY A 189 7.07 -1.57 -15.71
N MET A 190 8.06 -1.99 -14.90
CA MET A 190 8.29 -1.40 -13.58
C MET A 190 8.57 0.11 -13.71
N ARG A 191 7.89 0.92 -12.91
CA ARG A 191 8.03 2.40 -12.89
C ARG A 191 8.33 2.99 -11.51
N MET A 192 8.32 2.18 -10.46
CA MET A 192 8.81 2.54 -9.13
C MET A 192 9.54 1.36 -8.51
N PHE A 193 10.64 1.61 -7.80
CA PHE A 193 11.42 0.59 -7.10
C PHE A 193 11.73 1.03 -5.67
N GLY A 194 11.31 0.23 -4.70
CA GLY A 194 11.66 0.37 -3.29
C GLY A 194 12.73 -0.62 -2.88
N PHE A 195 13.80 -0.14 -2.24
CA PHE A 195 14.97 -0.94 -1.91
C PHE A 195 14.71 -2.00 -0.84
N SER A 196 13.82 -1.71 0.10
CA SER A 196 13.72 -2.45 1.37
C SER A 196 12.31 -2.98 1.63
N TYR A 197 12.24 -4.01 2.46
CA TYR A 197 11.05 -4.44 3.20
C TYR A 197 11.46 -4.63 4.68
N VAL A 198 10.75 -5.43 5.47
CA VAL A 198 11.30 -5.99 6.71
C VAL A 198 12.56 -6.79 6.40
N GLY A 199 13.58 -6.61 7.23
CA GLY A 199 14.89 -7.24 7.09
C GLY A 199 15.85 -6.46 6.19
N ASN A 200 17.14 -6.47 6.54
CA ASN A 200 18.18 -5.91 5.68
C ASN A 200 18.35 -6.76 4.42
N ASN A 201 18.89 -6.16 3.37
CA ASN A 201 19.37 -6.88 2.20
C ASN A 201 20.73 -6.35 1.77
N ALA A 202 21.36 -6.99 0.78
CA ALA A 202 22.71 -6.64 0.34
C ALA A 202 22.85 -5.23 -0.26
N TRP A 203 21.73 -4.54 -0.55
CA TRP A 203 21.73 -3.22 -1.21
C TRP A 203 21.45 -2.09 -0.23
N SER A 204 20.57 -2.30 0.75
CA SER A 204 20.12 -1.29 1.69
C SER A 204 19.76 -1.87 3.05
N ASP A 205 20.10 -1.12 4.10
CA ASP A 205 19.55 -1.34 5.44
C ASP A 205 18.05 -1.02 5.47
N SER A 206 17.31 -1.79 6.26
CA SER A 206 15.89 -1.58 6.53
C SER A 206 15.68 -0.76 7.80
N SER A 207 14.58 -0.03 7.88
CA SER A 207 14.08 0.55 9.14
C SER A 207 13.68 -0.52 10.17
N ARG A 208 13.49 -1.76 9.71
CA ARG A 208 13.04 -2.91 10.50
C ARG A 208 13.98 -4.10 10.30
N PRO A 209 15.24 -4.05 10.77
CA PRO A 209 16.11 -5.22 10.77
C PRO A 209 15.43 -6.35 11.54
N LEU A 210 15.47 -7.57 11.02
CA LEU A 210 14.79 -8.71 11.63
C LEU A 210 15.81 -9.63 12.30
N PRO A 211 15.81 -9.75 13.64
CA PRO A 211 16.75 -10.63 14.34
C PRO A 211 16.66 -12.09 13.87
N PHE A 212 15.50 -12.56 13.43
CA PHE A 212 15.35 -13.91 12.88
C PHE A 212 16.20 -14.16 11.62
N PHE A 213 16.53 -13.10 10.86
CA PHE A 213 17.47 -13.12 9.73
C PHE A 213 18.93 -12.90 10.16
N ASN A 214 19.17 -12.78 11.47
CA ASN A 214 20.46 -12.39 12.04
C ASN A 214 20.91 -10.98 11.61
N ASP A 215 19.95 -10.08 11.38
CA ASP A 215 20.24 -8.69 11.03
C ASP A 215 20.81 -7.90 12.20
N SER A 216 21.62 -6.89 11.86
CA SER A 216 22.03 -5.81 12.77
C SER A 216 21.51 -4.48 12.25
N THR A 217 21.18 -3.55 13.16
CA THR A 217 20.77 -2.19 12.79
C THR A 217 21.90 -1.48 12.05
N ASP A 218 21.55 -0.81 10.94
CA ASP A 218 22.49 -0.04 10.09
C ASP A 218 23.75 -0.82 9.66
N ALA A 219 23.60 -2.10 9.29
CA ALA A 219 24.71 -2.99 8.96
C ALA A 219 25.58 -2.48 7.78
N LEU A 220 24.98 -1.76 6.83
CA LEU A 220 25.63 -1.16 5.68
C LEU A 220 25.94 0.34 5.87
N ASP A 221 25.59 0.90 7.02
CA ASP A 221 25.55 2.34 7.27
C ASP A 221 24.67 3.08 6.23
N GLY A 222 23.55 2.47 5.81
CA GLY A 222 22.65 2.99 4.79
C GLY A 222 22.62 2.11 3.54
N LEU A 223 23.28 2.56 2.46
CA LEU A 223 23.39 1.83 1.18
C LEU A 223 24.78 1.21 1.03
N SER A 224 24.83 -0.02 0.54
CA SER A 224 26.08 -0.61 0.03
C SER A 224 26.49 0.02 -1.30
N ASP A 225 27.68 -0.35 -1.82
CA ASP A 225 28.16 0.17 -3.10
C ASP A 225 27.22 -0.17 -4.27
N ILE A 226 26.64 -1.38 -4.30
CA ILE A 226 25.64 -1.73 -5.32
C ILE A 226 24.34 -0.96 -5.12
N GLY A 227 23.93 -0.69 -3.87
CA GLY A 227 22.78 0.16 -3.57
C GLY A 227 22.95 1.59 -4.09
N LYS A 228 24.15 2.17 -3.95
CA LYS A 228 24.49 3.50 -4.51
C LYS A 228 24.47 3.48 -6.04
N GLN A 229 25.00 2.42 -6.66
CA GLN A 229 24.92 2.24 -8.12
C GLN A 229 23.47 2.12 -8.60
N ALA A 230 22.60 1.44 -7.84
CA ALA A 230 21.18 1.30 -8.13
C ALA A 230 20.44 2.65 -8.10
N VAL A 231 20.75 3.56 -7.19
CA VAL A 231 20.18 4.93 -7.22
C VAL A 231 20.43 5.60 -8.56
N HIS A 232 21.67 5.57 -9.05
CA HIS A 232 22.01 6.15 -10.36
C HIS A 232 21.33 5.41 -11.51
N ARG A 233 21.30 4.07 -11.47
CA ARG A 233 20.66 3.26 -12.51
C ARG A 233 19.15 3.53 -12.61
N LEU A 234 18.46 3.65 -11.48
CA LEU A 234 17.03 3.95 -11.42
C LEU A 234 16.72 5.35 -11.99
N ASN A 235 17.56 6.34 -11.67
CA ASN A 235 17.44 7.66 -12.30
C ASN A 235 17.66 7.58 -13.83
N ASP A 236 18.60 6.77 -14.31
CA ASP A 236 18.86 6.59 -15.74
C ASP A 236 17.70 5.90 -16.46
N LEU A 237 17.07 4.91 -15.82
CA LEU A 237 15.92 4.18 -16.34
C LEU A 237 14.61 5.00 -16.28
N GLY A 238 14.58 6.13 -15.57
CA GLY A 238 13.34 6.88 -15.33
C GLY A 238 12.37 6.14 -14.42
N VAL A 239 12.89 5.40 -13.44
CA VAL A 239 12.13 4.66 -12.43
C VAL A 239 12.13 5.48 -11.14
N ILE A 240 10.95 5.68 -10.55
CA ILE A 240 10.80 6.38 -9.27
C ILE A 240 11.51 5.59 -8.17
N ILE A 241 12.34 6.25 -7.38
CA ILE A 241 12.93 5.64 -6.18
C ILE A 241 11.93 5.76 -5.03
N ASP A 242 11.53 4.63 -4.47
CA ASP A 242 10.71 4.54 -3.27
C ASP A 242 11.57 4.35 -2.02
N VAL A 243 11.37 5.22 -1.02
CA VAL A 243 12.11 5.23 0.25
C VAL A 243 11.30 4.73 1.44
N SER A 244 10.05 4.28 1.24
CA SER A 244 9.35 3.52 2.27
C SER A 244 10.16 2.26 2.65
N GLN A 245 10.05 1.82 3.90
CA GLN A 245 10.77 0.68 4.50
C GLN A 245 12.28 0.87 4.76
N MET A 246 12.97 1.73 4.00
CA MET A 246 14.42 1.96 4.14
C MET A 246 14.81 2.52 5.52
N SER A 247 16.04 2.26 5.98
CA SER A 247 16.56 2.93 7.17
C SER A 247 16.73 4.44 6.93
N THR A 248 16.78 5.24 8.01
CA THR A 248 17.00 6.69 7.90
C THR A 248 18.28 7.03 7.16
N LYS A 249 19.39 6.31 7.42
CA LYS A 249 20.68 6.54 6.74
C LYS A 249 20.60 6.23 5.25
N ALA A 250 19.92 5.15 4.88
CA ALA A 250 19.74 4.78 3.48
C ALA A 250 18.89 5.84 2.73
N LEU A 251 17.80 6.31 3.34
CA LEU A 251 16.99 7.42 2.82
C LEU A 251 17.82 8.70 2.63
N GLU A 252 18.64 9.07 3.62
CA GLU A 252 19.53 10.24 3.54
C GLU A 252 20.52 10.12 2.38
N GLN A 253 21.07 8.93 2.13
CA GLN A 253 21.97 8.69 1.01
C GLN A 253 21.25 8.70 -0.34
N VAL A 254 20.04 8.16 -0.43
CA VAL A 254 19.19 8.33 -1.64
C VAL A 254 18.95 9.81 -1.92
N ALA A 255 18.66 10.61 -0.88
CA ALA A 255 18.46 12.05 -1.04
C ALA A 255 19.71 12.80 -1.51
N GLN A 256 20.90 12.33 -1.17
CA GLN A 256 22.16 12.91 -1.64
C GLN A 256 22.51 12.48 -3.08
N LEU A 257 22.19 11.25 -3.45
CA LEU A 257 22.63 10.64 -4.71
C LEU A 257 21.62 10.79 -5.86
N SER A 258 20.32 10.84 -5.54
CA SER A 258 19.27 10.91 -6.56
C SER A 258 19.22 12.29 -7.21
N ARG A 259 19.18 12.32 -8.54
CA ARG A 259 18.94 13.55 -9.31
C ARG A 259 17.46 13.79 -9.63
N THR A 260 16.59 12.84 -9.29
CA THR A 260 15.14 12.90 -9.53
C THR A 260 14.39 12.90 -8.20
N PRO A 261 13.13 13.40 -8.19
CA PRO A 261 12.28 13.26 -7.01
C PRO A 261 12.15 11.81 -6.55
N MET A 262 12.09 11.61 -5.24
CA MET A 262 11.80 10.32 -4.62
C MET A 262 10.38 10.29 -4.04
N VAL A 263 9.85 9.10 -3.78
CA VAL A 263 8.54 8.90 -3.17
C VAL A 263 8.70 8.07 -1.91
N ALA A 264 7.90 8.30 -0.88
CA ALA A 264 7.62 7.27 0.12
C ALA A 264 6.23 6.70 -0.23
N SER A 265 6.18 5.48 -0.77
CA SER A 265 4.95 4.93 -1.38
C SER A 265 3.90 4.52 -0.38
N HIS A 266 4.27 4.30 0.89
CA HIS A 266 3.38 3.96 1.99
C HIS A 266 4.07 4.26 3.33
N SER A 267 3.96 5.48 3.85
CA SER A 267 4.58 5.83 5.15
C SER A 267 3.71 6.81 5.94
N ALA A 268 3.82 6.79 7.27
CA ALA A 268 3.16 7.74 8.17
C ALA A 268 4.21 8.57 8.95
N PRO A 269 3.83 9.74 9.50
CA PRO A 269 4.75 10.58 10.27
C PRO A 269 5.00 10.00 11.68
N ARG A 270 6.22 10.13 12.19
CA ARG A 270 6.57 9.72 13.58
C ARG A 270 5.79 10.48 14.65
N ALA A 271 5.25 11.65 14.31
CA ALA A 271 4.37 12.41 15.18
C ALA A 271 3.03 11.68 15.49
N SER A 272 2.61 10.73 14.65
CA SER A 272 1.47 9.85 14.93
C SER A 272 1.89 8.71 15.86
N VAL A 273 2.92 7.96 15.45
CA VAL A 273 3.52 6.87 16.24
C VAL A 273 5.03 6.91 16.05
N ASP A 274 5.79 7.05 17.13
CA ASP A 274 7.26 7.12 17.08
C ASP A 274 7.87 5.72 16.96
N ILE A 275 7.95 5.25 15.71
CA ILE A 275 8.58 3.98 15.32
C ILE A 275 9.52 4.22 14.12
N PRO A 276 10.62 3.45 13.99
CA PRO A 276 11.56 3.59 12.87
C PRO A 276 10.93 3.50 11.49
N ARG A 277 9.82 2.75 11.38
CA ARG A 277 9.06 2.60 10.13
C ARG A 277 8.39 3.90 9.66
N ASN A 278 8.13 4.82 10.59
CA ASN A 278 7.54 6.13 10.30
C ASN A 278 8.62 7.18 10.03
N LEU A 279 8.23 8.24 9.32
CA LEU A 279 9.12 9.32 8.88
C LEU A 279 9.22 10.43 9.93
N SER A 280 10.44 10.78 10.30
CA SER A 280 10.75 11.99 11.05
C SER A 280 10.55 13.26 10.20
N ASP A 281 10.42 14.42 10.85
CA ASP A 281 10.33 15.70 10.15
C ASP A 281 11.51 15.96 9.21
N LYS A 282 12.72 15.49 9.56
CA LYS A 282 13.91 15.60 8.71
C LYS A 282 13.74 14.80 7.42
N GLU A 283 13.30 13.55 7.52
CA GLU A 283 13.05 12.68 6.37
C GLU A 283 11.92 13.23 5.48
N LEU A 284 10.85 13.77 6.08
CA LEU A 284 9.80 14.48 5.34
C LEU A 284 10.38 15.65 4.54
N GLN A 285 11.25 16.47 5.13
CA GLN A 285 11.89 17.58 4.40
C GLN A 285 12.81 17.10 3.27
N LEU A 286 13.55 16.00 3.44
CA LEU A 286 14.40 15.45 2.38
C LEU A 286 13.57 15.02 1.16
N ILE A 287 12.46 14.33 1.40
CA ILE A 287 11.52 13.93 0.33
C ILE A 287 10.97 15.18 -0.36
N LYS A 288 10.52 16.19 0.40
CA LYS A 288 10.06 17.48 -0.13
C LYS A 288 11.12 18.17 -1.00
N GLN A 289 12.35 18.29 -0.50
CA GLN A 289 13.46 18.97 -1.16
C GLN A 289 13.82 18.33 -2.51
N SER A 290 13.62 17.01 -2.64
CA SER A 290 13.78 16.33 -3.93
C SER A 290 12.68 16.69 -4.96
N GLY A 291 11.61 17.38 -4.56
CA GLY A 291 10.38 17.54 -5.35
C GLY A 291 9.39 16.38 -5.17
N GLY A 292 9.67 15.48 -4.23
CA GLY A 292 9.02 14.19 -4.02
C GLY A 292 7.65 14.25 -3.35
N VAL A 293 7.09 13.08 -3.05
CA VAL A 293 5.77 12.92 -2.41
C VAL A 293 5.83 11.87 -1.31
N VAL A 294 5.16 12.14 -0.19
CA VAL A 294 4.89 11.17 0.87
C VAL A 294 3.45 10.70 0.75
N GLN A 295 3.27 9.42 0.41
CA GLN A 295 1.96 8.80 0.31
C GLN A 295 1.58 8.25 1.70
N ILE A 296 0.64 8.93 2.36
CA ILE A 296 0.22 8.62 3.72
C ILE A 296 -0.54 7.32 3.74
N VAL A 297 -0.01 6.36 4.50
CA VAL A 297 -0.52 5.00 4.55
C VAL A 297 -1.62 4.82 5.58
N GLY A 298 -2.70 4.15 5.18
CA GLY A 298 -3.77 3.67 6.05
C GLY A 298 -3.39 2.45 6.91
N PHE A 299 -2.23 2.42 7.55
CA PHE A 299 -1.78 1.29 8.37
C PHE A 299 -2.02 1.57 9.86
N SER A 300 -2.95 0.84 10.48
CA SER A 300 -3.50 1.19 11.81
C SER A 300 -2.42 1.39 12.89
N ALA A 301 -1.47 0.47 13.01
CA ALA A 301 -0.42 0.55 14.04
C ALA A 301 0.64 1.64 13.78
N TYR A 302 0.62 2.28 12.60
CA TYR A 302 1.52 3.39 12.26
C TYR A 302 0.85 4.75 12.49
N LEU A 303 -0.49 4.76 12.61
CA LEU A 303 -1.32 5.95 12.80
C LEU A 303 -1.72 6.14 14.26
N ARG A 304 -1.88 5.05 15.01
CA ARG A 304 -2.33 5.06 16.40
C ARG A 304 -1.43 4.20 17.29
N PRO A 305 -0.91 4.73 18.42
CA PRO A 305 -0.14 3.93 19.37
C PRO A 305 -0.99 2.78 19.95
N LEU A 306 -0.34 1.65 20.24
CA LEU A 306 -1.01 0.51 20.87
C LEU A 306 -1.63 0.89 22.21
N SER A 307 -2.86 0.45 22.44
CA SER A 307 -3.55 0.63 23.70
C SER A 307 -2.82 -0.03 24.89
N GLN A 308 -3.02 0.50 26.10
CA GLN A 308 -2.42 -0.08 27.31
C GLN A 308 -2.78 -1.57 27.51
N PRO A 309 -4.04 -2.01 27.30
CA PRO A 309 -4.38 -3.43 27.41
C PRO A 309 -3.58 -4.33 26.47
N THR A 310 -3.31 -3.88 25.24
CA THR A 310 -2.50 -4.63 24.27
C THR A 310 -1.03 -4.65 24.70
N GLN A 311 -0.50 -3.52 25.17
CA GLN A 311 0.86 -3.47 25.73
C GLN A 311 1.02 -4.40 26.94
N ASP A 312 0.01 -4.50 27.81
CA ASP A 312 0.01 -5.40 28.96
C ASP A 312 0.05 -6.87 28.53
N LYS A 313 -0.76 -7.26 27.53
CA LYS A 313 -0.73 -8.60 26.92
C LYS A 313 0.64 -8.91 26.31
N LEU A 314 1.22 -7.96 25.58
CA LEU A 314 2.55 -8.11 24.99
C LEU A 314 3.64 -8.24 26.07
N ASN A 315 3.58 -7.47 27.15
CA ASN A 315 4.51 -7.60 28.28
C ASN A 315 4.38 -8.95 28.98
N ALA A 316 3.16 -9.46 29.15
CA ALA A 316 2.94 -10.81 29.67
C ALA A 316 3.49 -11.89 28.72
N LEU A 317 3.31 -11.74 27.41
CA LEU A 317 3.93 -12.63 26.41
C LEU A 317 5.46 -12.58 26.51
N ARG A 318 6.06 -11.38 26.52
CA ARG A 318 7.51 -11.17 26.61
C ARG A 318 8.10 -11.84 27.85
N ALA A 319 7.45 -11.68 29.01
CA ALA A 319 7.88 -12.34 30.25
C ALA A 319 7.89 -13.87 30.14
N ARG A 320 6.92 -14.49 29.45
CA ARG A 320 6.90 -15.95 29.22
C ARG A 320 8.06 -16.45 28.34
N PHE A 321 8.67 -15.57 27.56
CA PHE A 321 9.79 -15.88 26.66
C PHE A 321 11.13 -15.32 27.15
N ASP A 322 11.21 -14.93 28.43
CA ASP A 322 12.41 -14.38 29.08
C ASP A 322 12.91 -13.05 28.45
N LEU A 323 11.99 -12.28 27.86
CA LEU A 323 12.28 -10.95 27.34
C LEU A 323 11.92 -9.87 28.38
N PRO A 324 12.69 -8.77 28.47
CA PRO A 324 12.34 -7.65 29.35
C PRO A 324 11.03 -6.99 28.88
N PRO A 325 10.35 -6.19 29.73
CA PRO A 325 9.21 -5.38 29.31
C PRO A 325 9.50 -4.54 28.06
N LEU A 326 8.47 -4.21 27.29
CA LEU A 326 8.56 -3.47 26.04
C LEU A 326 9.40 -2.18 26.22
N PRO A 327 10.56 -2.06 25.55
CA PRO A 327 11.36 -0.84 25.60
C PRO A 327 10.77 0.28 24.73
N ASN A 328 10.03 -0.05 23.68
CA ASN A 328 9.38 0.87 22.75
C ASN A 328 8.38 0.12 21.85
N LEU A 329 7.66 0.85 20.99
CA LEU A 329 6.70 0.27 20.05
C LEU A 329 7.36 -0.44 18.86
N ALA A 330 8.63 -0.16 18.53
CA ALA A 330 9.30 -0.82 17.40
C ALA A 330 9.41 -2.33 17.60
N VAL A 331 9.66 -2.77 18.85
CA VAL A 331 9.67 -4.20 19.22
C VAL A 331 8.31 -4.72 19.72
N ALA A 332 7.30 -3.85 19.78
CA ALA A 332 5.92 -4.25 20.06
C ALA A 332 5.20 -4.69 18.79
N LEU A 333 5.55 -4.09 17.65
CA LEU A 333 4.88 -4.32 16.35
C LEU A 333 5.52 -5.43 15.50
N MET A 334 6.66 -5.95 15.92
CA MET A 334 7.35 -7.08 15.29
C MET A 334 8.31 -7.73 16.30
N PRO A 335 8.72 -9.00 16.11
CA PRO A 335 9.70 -9.68 16.96
C PRO A 335 11.13 -9.13 16.76
N GLY A 336 11.39 -7.93 17.30
CA GLY A 336 12.58 -7.12 17.03
C GLY A 336 13.72 -7.19 18.07
N ASP A 337 13.59 -7.97 19.14
CA ASP A 337 14.66 -8.11 20.15
C ASP A 337 15.86 -8.87 19.58
N ALA A 338 17.07 -8.30 19.67
CA ALA A 338 18.28 -8.89 19.08
C ALA A 338 18.57 -10.34 19.55
N ILE A 339 18.20 -10.70 20.78
CA ILE A 339 18.40 -12.05 21.32
C ILE A 339 17.64 -13.14 20.55
N ILE A 340 16.59 -12.76 19.81
CA ILE A 340 15.79 -13.66 18.97
C ILE A 340 16.63 -14.32 17.87
N ALA A 341 17.72 -13.69 17.43
CA ALA A 341 18.64 -14.29 16.45
C ALA A 341 19.18 -15.66 16.90
N ALA A 342 19.42 -15.82 18.21
CA ALA A 342 19.91 -17.05 18.80
C ALA A 342 18.80 -18.09 19.09
N TRP A 343 17.53 -17.74 18.89
CA TRP A 343 16.43 -18.67 19.20
C TRP A 343 16.33 -19.80 18.16
N PRO A 344 15.92 -21.00 18.60
CA PRO A 344 15.42 -22.03 17.70
C PRO A 344 14.18 -21.56 16.94
N GLU A 345 13.97 -22.09 15.73
CA GLU A 345 12.84 -21.76 14.85
C GLU A 345 11.47 -21.95 15.53
N HIS A 346 11.26 -23.07 16.22
CA HIS A 346 10.00 -23.32 16.92
C HIS A 346 9.70 -22.28 18.02
N LYS A 347 10.71 -21.87 18.79
CA LYS A 347 10.56 -20.84 19.84
C LYS A 347 10.19 -19.48 19.21
N PHE A 348 10.83 -19.12 18.11
CA PHE A 348 10.46 -17.92 17.35
C PHE A 348 9.04 -18.01 16.79
N GLY A 349 8.66 -19.16 16.20
CA GLY A 349 7.32 -19.39 15.67
C GLY A 349 6.23 -19.19 16.73
N GLU A 350 6.37 -19.83 17.90
CA GLU A 350 5.42 -19.67 19.00
C GLU A 350 5.30 -18.22 19.47
N TYR A 351 6.44 -17.52 19.62
CA TYR A 351 6.45 -16.12 20.04
C TYR A 351 5.81 -15.20 19.01
N ALA A 352 6.23 -15.31 17.74
CA ALA A 352 5.78 -14.44 16.66
C ALA A 352 4.28 -14.65 16.38
N SER A 353 3.81 -15.90 16.31
CA SER A 353 2.37 -16.18 16.15
C SER A 353 1.55 -15.63 17.31
N ALA A 354 2.01 -15.76 18.56
CA ALA A 354 1.30 -15.19 19.71
C ALA A 354 1.34 -13.65 19.72
N LEU A 355 2.46 -13.05 19.31
CA LEU A 355 2.61 -11.60 19.19
C LEU A 355 1.62 -11.06 18.15
N TYR A 356 1.59 -11.63 16.94
CA TYR A 356 0.67 -11.17 15.90
C TYR A 356 -0.79 -11.43 16.27
N GLY A 357 -1.11 -12.56 16.92
CA GLY A 357 -2.45 -12.80 17.43
C GLY A 357 -2.92 -11.75 18.45
N ILE A 358 -2.03 -11.25 19.31
CA ILE A 358 -2.34 -10.13 20.22
C ILE A 358 -2.55 -8.82 19.44
N LEU A 359 -1.75 -8.56 18.40
CA LEU A 359 -1.87 -7.36 17.58
C LEU A 359 -3.16 -7.35 16.75
N ASP A 360 -3.65 -8.51 16.30
CA ASP A 360 -4.92 -8.65 15.58
C ASP A 360 -6.14 -8.26 16.44
N GLU A 361 -6.01 -8.30 17.77
CA GLU A 361 -7.04 -7.86 18.71
C GLU A 361 -7.03 -6.34 18.96
N GLU A 362 -5.97 -5.61 18.54
CA GLU A 362 -5.89 -4.16 18.75
C GLU A 362 -6.98 -3.45 17.94
N PRO A 363 -7.76 -2.54 18.55
CA PRO A 363 -8.73 -1.74 17.81
C PRO A 363 -8.07 -0.95 16.68
N LYS A 364 -8.59 -1.12 15.46
CA LYS A 364 -8.07 -0.41 14.29
C LYS A 364 -8.07 1.10 14.50
N ALA A 365 -7.11 1.77 13.88
CA ALA A 365 -7.16 3.21 13.70
C ALA A 365 -8.37 3.57 12.82
N THR A 366 -8.77 4.83 12.85
CA THR A 366 -9.94 5.35 12.14
C THR A 366 -9.53 6.29 11.00
N LEU A 367 -10.49 6.68 10.17
CA LEU A 367 -10.29 7.74 9.19
C LEU A 367 -9.83 9.06 9.81
N LYS A 368 -10.19 9.34 11.07
CA LYS A 368 -9.71 10.52 11.79
C LYS A 368 -8.20 10.44 12.04
N ASP A 369 -7.68 9.27 12.43
CA ASP A 369 -6.24 9.09 12.66
C ASP A 369 -5.46 9.24 11.35
N LEU A 370 -6.00 8.70 10.24
CA LEU A 370 -5.45 8.91 8.90
C LEU A 370 -5.47 10.41 8.52
N GLY A 371 -6.58 11.10 8.73
CA GLY A 371 -6.71 12.54 8.49
C GLY A 371 -5.74 13.37 9.32
N ASP A 372 -5.49 13.00 10.59
CA ASP A 372 -4.54 13.68 11.47
C ASP A 372 -3.10 13.55 10.94
N ALA A 373 -2.73 12.37 10.40
CA ALA A 373 -1.45 12.14 9.74
C ALA A 373 -1.30 12.94 8.44
N ILE A 374 -2.37 13.02 7.63
CA ILE A 374 -2.40 13.84 6.41
C ILE A 374 -2.21 15.31 6.77
N ASP A 375 -2.99 15.85 7.70
CA ASP A 375 -2.89 17.24 8.15
C ASP A 375 -1.50 17.57 8.68
N TYR A 376 -0.92 16.68 9.50
CA TYR A 376 0.43 16.86 10.00
C TYR A 376 1.43 16.96 8.87
N THR A 377 1.36 16.03 7.91
CA THR A 377 2.30 15.97 6.79
C THR A 377 2.14 17.18 5.88
N VAL A 378 0.90 17.56 5.52
CA VAL A 378 0.62 18.76 4.71
C VAL A 378 1.16 20.02 5.40
N ARG A 379 1.00 20.17 6.72
CA ARG A 379 1.59 21.30 7.46
C ARG A 379 3.12 21.33 7.39
N LYS A 380 3.79 20.18 7.36
CA LYS A 380 5.25 20.10 7.36
C LYS A 380 5.85 20.29 5.98
N ILE A 381 5.27 19.70 4.95
CA ILE A 381 5.88 19.65 3.61
C ILE A 381 5.06 20.31 2.50
N GLY A 382 3.82 20.73 2.78
CA GLY A 382 2.94 21.39 1.84
C GLY A 382 2.09 20.40 1.03
N ILE A 383 0.92 20.87 0.56
CA ILE A 383 -0.08 20.05 -0.13
C ILE A 383 0.44 19.39 -1.41
N ASP A 384 1.46 19.98 -2.05
CA ASP A 384 2.06 19.48 -3.30
C ASP A 384 3.02 18.30 -3.11
N HIS A 385 3.16 17.80 -1.88
CA HIS A 385 4.12 16.76 -1.51
C HIS A 385 3.49 15.62 -0.70
N VAL A 386 2.16 15.54 -0.66
CA VAL A 386 1.42 14.52 0.08
C VAL A 386 0.47 13.79 -0.86
N GLY A 387 0.30 12.49 -0.66
CA GLY A 387 -0.82 11.75 -1.22
C GLY A 387 -1.19 10.55 -0.36
N LEU A 388 -1.74 9.50 -0.94
CA LEU A 388 -2.44 8.44 -0.21
C LEU A 388 -1.99 7.03 -0.62
N ALA A 389 -1.95 6.13 0.37
CA ALA A 389 -1.70 4.70 0.18
C ALA A 389 -2.53 3.88 1.16
N SER A 390 -2.90 2.65 0.81
CA SER A 390 -3.65 1.77 1.72
C SER A 390 -2.78 0.74 2.45
N ASP A 391 -1.78 0.17 1.77
CA ASP A 391 -1.11 -1.08 2.16
C ASP A 391 -2.05 -2.30 2.16
N PHE A 392 -3.09 -2.26 1.31
CA PHE A 392 -4.06 -3.35 1.20
C PHE A 392 -3.41 -4.66 0.77
N ASN A 393 -3.95 -5.75 1.32
CA ASN A 393 -3.46 -7.12 1.24
C ASN A 393 -2.11 -7.39 1.94
N ASP A 394 -1.56 -6.43 2.70
CA ASP A 394 -0.40 -6.63 3.60
C ASP A 394 -0.62 -5.99 4.99
N GLY A 395 -1.86 -6.04 5.48
CA GLY A 395 -2.26 -5.56 6.82
C GLY A 395 -2.82 -4.13 6.86
N GLY A 396 -2.80 -3.41 5.73
CA GLY A 396 -3.37 -2.08 5.60
C GLY A 396 -4.88 -1.98 5.75
N GLY A 397 -5.36 -0.75 5.86
CA GLY A 397 -6.75 -0.40 6.10
C GLY A 397 -7.00 0.15 7.52
N VAL A 398 -7.93 1.09 7.58
CA VAL A 398 -8.43 1.70 8.81
C VAL A 398 -9.94 1.48 8.91
N GLN A 399 -10.51 1.66 10.10
CA GLN A 399 -11.95 1.64 10.26
C GLN A 399 -12.59 2.72 9.38
N GLY A 400 -13.45 2.28 8.45
CA GLY A 400 -14.08 3.13 7.43
C GLY A 400 -13.38 3.11 6.07
N TRP A 401 -12.22 2.46 5.94
CA TRP A 401 -11.54 2.20 4.67
C TRP A 401 -10.84 0.84 4.71
N ASN A 402 -11.64 -0.23 4.59
CA ASN A 402 -11.20 -1.62 4.73
C ASN A 402 -10.80 -2.25 3.39
N ASN A 403 -11.22 -1.68 2.27
CA ASN A 403 -10.94 -2.14 0.92
C ASN A 403 -11.05 -0.97 -0.07
N VAL A 404 -10.60 -1.18 -1.31
CA VAL A 404 -10.62 -0.14 -2.36
C VAL A 404 -12.01 0.39 -2.72
N GLY A 405 -13.07 -0.35 -2.35
CA GLY A 405 -14.46 0.10 -2.55
C GLY A 405 -14.90 1.22 -1.60
N GLU A 406 -14.11 1.53 -0.57
CA GLU A 406 -14.45 2.50 0.49
C GLU A 406 -13.64 3.81 0.38
N ILE A 407 -12.89 4.04 -0.71
CA ILE A 407 -12.01 5.22 -0.85
C ILE A 407 -12.75 6.56 -0.68
N ARG A 408 -14.05 6.59 -1.01
CA ARG A 408 -14.89 7.79 -0.89
C ARG A 408 -15.06 8.24 0.55
N ASN A 409 -14.88 7.35 1.54
CA ASN A 409 -14.90 7.72 2.95
C ASN A 409 -13.65 8.53 3.34
N VAL A 410 -12.49 8.27 2.71
CA VAL A 410 -11.29 9.10 2.88
C VAL A 410 -11.56 10.49 2.30
N THR A 411 -12.19 10.57 1.12
CA THR A 411 -12.61 11.85 0.54
C THR A 411 -13.59 12.61 1.45
N ALA A 412 -14.54 11.90 2.08
CA ALA A 412 -15.46 12.49 3.04
C ALA A 412 -14.75 13.07 4.27
N GLU A 413 -13.76 12.36 4.83
CA GLU A 413 -12.91 12.89 5.91
C GLU A 413 -12.16 14.16 5.49
N LEU A 414 -11.59 14.18 4.28
CA LEU A 414 -10.87 15.35 3.76
C LEU A 414 -11.80 16.56 3.58
N ILE A 415 -13.01 16.35 3.06
CA ILE A 415 -14.03 17.40 2.95
C ILE A 415 -14.40 17.93 4.35
N GLN A 416 -14.61 17.03 5.31
CA GLN A 416 -14.97 17.39 6.69
C GLN A 416 -13.89 18.25 7.37
N ARG A 417 -12.62 18.08 6.98
CA ARG A 417 -11.47 18.89 7.43
C ARG A 417 -11.27 20.20 6.66
N GLY A 418 -12.03 20.42 5.59
CA GLY A 418 -11.99 21.66 4.81
C GLY A 418 -10.97 21.66 3.67
N TYR A 419 -10.47 20.50 3.23
CA TYR A 419 -9.68 20.43 2.01
C TYR A 419 -10.52 20.82 0.79
N SER A 420 -9.95 21.63 -0.10
CA SER A 420 -10.61 21.99 -1.35
C SER A 420 -10.63 20.81 -2.32
N GLU A 421 -11.52 20.84 -3.31
CA GLU A 421 -11.53 19.83 -4.39
C GLU A 421 -10.16 19.74 -5.10
N ALA A 422 -9.48 20.88 -5.28
CA ALA A 422 -8.16 20.92 -5.90
C ALA A 422 -7.09 20.24 -5.03
N ASP A 423 -7.15 20.41 -3.71
CA ASP A 423 -6.22 19.75 -2.79
C ASP A 423 -6.49 18.25 -2.72
N ILE A 424 -7.76 17.84 -2.69
CA ILE A 424 -8.17 16.43 -2.73
C ILE A 424 -7.68 15.77 -4.03
N ALA A 425 -7.79 16.44 -5.18
CA ALA A 425 -7.27 15.93 -6.45
C ALA A 425 -5.74 15.75 -6.44
N LYS A 426 -5.01 16.63 -5.74
CA LYS A 426 -3.55 16.49 -5.54
C LYS A 426 -3.22 15.28 -4.68
N LEU A 427 -3.89 15.13 -3.53
CA LEU A 427 -3.71 14.02 -2.59
C LEU A 427 -4.01 12.66 -3.24
N TRP A 428 -5.08 12.58 -4.03
CA TRP A 428 -5.50 11.35 -4.69
C TRP A 428 -4.64 10.93 -5.88
N GLY A 429 -3.65 11.70 -6.30
CA GLY A 429 -2.73 11.24 -7.34
C GLY A 429 -2.11 12.34 -8.18
N GLY A 430 -2.66 13.56 -8.17
CA GLY A 430 -2.08 14.68 -8.93
C GLY A 430 -0.60 14.91 -8.61
N ASN A 431 -0.23 14.84 -7.33
CA ASN A 431 1.15 14.99 -6.89
C ASN A 431 2.04 13.82 -7.35
N PHE A 432 1.54 12.59 -7.22
CA PHE A 432 2.28 11.40 -7.65
C PHE A 432 2.54 11.42 -9.17
N LEU A 433 1.51 11.74 -9.98
CA LEU A 433 1.64 11.85 -11.43
C LEU A 433 2.63 12.95 -11.86
N ARG A 434 2.72 14.06 -11.11
CA ARG A 434 3.74 15.10 -11.32
C ARG A 434 5.15 14.53 -11.10
N VAL A 435 5.36 13.82 -9.99
CA VAL A 435 6.67 13.20 -9.69
C VAL A 435 7.02 12.19 -10.78
N TRP A 436 6.09 11.32 -11.15
CA TRP A 436 6.31 10.33 -12.19
C TRP A 436 6.72 10.95 -13.53
N ASP A 437 6.04 12.03 -13.96
CA ASP A 437 6.42 12.79 -15.16
C ASP A 437 7.83 13.37 -15.08
N GLN A 438 8.19 13.97 -13.93
CA GLN A 438 9.53 14.54 -13.70
C GLN A 438 10.62 13.47 -13.74
N VAL A 439 10.39 12.31 -13.12
CA VAL A 439 11.34 11.20 -13.14
C VAL A 439 11.56 10.68 -14.56
N GLN A 440 10.49 10.48 -15.33
CA GLN A 440 10.61 9.99 -16.72
C GLN A 440 11.32 10.98 -17.63
N LYS A 441 11.05 12.28 -17.48
CA LYS A 441 11.72 13.33 -18.26
C LYS A 441 13.23 13.43 -17.97
N ALA A 442 13.65 13.03 -16.78
CA ALA A 442 15.06 13.04 -16.37
C ALA A 442 15.81 11.74 -16.72
N ALA A 443 15.12 10.76 -17.34
CA ALA A 443 15.71 9.50 -17.76
C ALA A 443 16.83 9.74 -18.78
N LYS A 444 17.87 8.93 -18.65
CA LYS A 444 19.02 8.90 -19.56
C LYS A 444 19.39 7.43 -19.81
N PRO A 445 18.49 6.64 -20.42
CA PRO A 445 18.78 5.24 -20.66
C PRO A 445 20.02 5.17 -21.55
N LEU A 446 21.00 4.35 -21.15
CA LEU A 446 22.13 4.05 -22.01
C LEU A 446 21.56 3.57 -23.35
N ALA A 447 21.95 4.21 -24.45
CA ALA A 447 21.59 3.74 -25.78
C ALA A 447 22.01 2.26 -25.87
N ASN A 448 21.06 1.38 -26.22
CA ASN A 448 21.25 -0.06 -26.31
C ASN A 448 22.65 -0.39 -26.86
N ARG A 449 23.49 -1.02 -26.05
CA ARG A 449 24.74 -1.63 -26.52
C ARG A 449 24.47 -3.00 -27.11
#